data_AF-M3C7D1-F1
#
_entry.id   AF-M3C7D1-F1
#
_cell.length_a   1.000
_cell.length_b   1.000
_cell.length_c   1.000
_cell.angle_alpha   90.00
_cell.angle_beta   90.00
_cell.angle_gamma   90.00
#
_symmetry.space_group_name_H-M   'P 1'
#
loop_
_entity.id
_entity.type
_entity.pdbx_description
1 polymer ?
#
loop_
_entity_poly.entity_id
_entity_poly.type
_entity_poly.pdbx_seq_one_letter_code
_entity_poly.pdbx_strand_id
1 'polypeptide(L)'
;MSDDAMGDEVYQPVRSDTRDNPDDLDLENALDGDGLDEVLDEGWSPPEKPLAVTHHGTTAREQRERETLDQRLAEEVPEPAVPDGDGIGDAPRDGEPIDEEAGDERAGRLTGTWDLMPPRVNDIYARDVGVNGGAASAEEAAMHVVPEEPVVPPEEFEG
;
A
#
# COMPACT_ATOMS: atom_id res chain seq x y z
N MET A 1 31.23 -35.36 28.10
CA MET A 1 31.26 -34.70 26.77
C MET A 1 30.25 -33.58 26.87
N SER A 2 30.72 -32.34 26.98
CA SER A 2 29.85 -31.15 26.98
C SER A 2 30.12 -30.45 25.67
N ASP A 3 29.07 -30.32 24.89
CA ASP A 3 29.04 -29.69 23.57
C ASP A 3 28.86 -28.19 23.80
N ASP A 4 29.98 -27.46 23.84
CA ASP A 4 30.01 -26.00 23.88
C ASP A 4 30.62 -25.50 22.57
N ALA A 5 29.94 -25.82 21.47
CA ALA A 5 30.22 -25.26 20.17
C ALA A 5 29.54 -23.88 20.12
N MET A 6 30.28 -22.87 20.56
CA MET A 6 29.92 -21.47 20.35
C MET A 6 29.71 -21.27 18.85
N GLY A 7 28.61 -20.61 18.47
CA GLY A 7 28.18 -20.44 17.07
C GLY A 7 29.10 -19.59 16.18
N ASP A 8 30.39 -19.46 16.51
CA ASP A 8 31.41 -18.78 15.71
C ASP A 8 32.15 -19.70 14.72
N GLU A 9 31.99 -21.03 14.85
CA GLU A 9 32.70 -22.02 14.03
C GLU A 9 32.03 -22.32 12.68
N VAL A 10 30.84 -21.75 12.43
CA VAL A 10 30.16 -21.91 11.14
C VAL A 10 30.77 -20.94 10.13
N TYR A 11 31.17 -21.46 8.96
CA TYR A 11 31.65 -20.67 7.82
C TYR A 11 30.77 -19.44 7.60
N GLN A 12 31.31 -18.27 7.91
CA GLN A 12 30.72 -17.01 7.50
C GLN A 12 31.22 -16.72 6.08
N PRO A 13 30.34 -16.58 5.08
CA PRO A 13 30.77 -16.12 3.77
C PRO A 13 31.48 -14.78 3.94
N VAL A 14 32.61 -14.61 3.25
CA VAL A 14 33.24 -13.29 3.10
C VAL A 14 32.18 -12.35 2.57
N ARG A 15 31.90 -11.25 3.28
CA ARG A 15 30.99 -10.20 2.77
C ARG A 15 31.63 -9.59 1.53
N SER A 16 31.35 -10.17 0.37
CA SER A 16 31.50 -9.53 -0.93
C SER A 16 30.18 -8.86 -1.29
N ASP A 17 29.64 -8.08 -0.37
CA ASP A 17 28.78 -6.98 -0.78
C ASP A 17 29.77 -5.88 -1.17
N THR A 18 30.05 -5.75 -2.47
CA THR A 18 30.10 -4.39 -3.01
C THR A 18 28.78 -3.78 -2.59
N ARG A 19 28.80 -3.07 -1.46
CA ARG A 19 27.71 -2.19 -1.07
C ARG A 19 27.44 -1.38 -2.33
N ASP A 20 26.29 -1.60 -2.94
CA ASP A 20 25.50 -0.46 -3.38
C ASP A 20 25.37 0.39 -2.13
N ASN A 21 26.35 1.28 -1.96
CA ASN A 21 26.42 2.22 -0.87
C ASN A 21 25.66 3.41 -1.44
N PRO A 22 24.39 3.63 -1.07
CA PRO A 22 23.62 4.79 -1.54
C PRO A 22 24.11 6.08 -0.88
N ASP A 23 25.41 6.20 -0.61
CA ASP A 23 26.03 7.43 -0.10
C ASP A 23 26.31 8.41 -1.26
N ASP A 24 26.29 7.93 -2.51
CA ASP A 24 26.36 8.77 -3.71
C ASP A 24 24.93 9.00 -4.25
N LEU A 25 24.07 9.64 -3.46
CA LEU A 25 22.85 10.22 -4.00
C LEU A 25 23.25 11.38 -4.92
N ASP A 26 22.67 11.43 -6.12
CA ASP A 26 22.74 12.62 -6.96
C ASP A 26 22.23 13.82 -6.14
N LEU A 27 22.86 14.99 -6.25
CA LEU A 27 22.41 16.19 -5.54
C LEU A 27 20.96 16.55 -5.90
N GLU A 28 20.51 16.14 -7.09
CA GLU A 28 19.12 16.27 -7.55
C GLU A 28 18.14 15.32 -6.82
N ASN A 29 18.64 14.24 -6.22
CA ASN A 29 17.88 13.20 -5.52
C ASN A 29 18.17 13.13 -4.00
N ALA A 30 19.08 13.95 -3.50
CA ALA A 30 19.26 14.14 -2.07
C ALA A 30 18.15 15.04 -1.54
N LEU A 31 17.57 14.71 -0.38
CA LEU A 31 16.80 15.70 0.37
C LEU A 31 17.73 16.89 0.63
N ASP A 32 17.29 18.12 0.33
CA ASP A 32 17.98 19.35 0.74
C ASP A 32 18.16 19.27 2.26
N GLY A 33 19.32 18.79 2.70
CA GLY A 33 19.62 18.68 4.11
C GLY A 33 19.60 20.07 4.71
N ASP A 34 18.89 20.21 5.82
CA ASP A 34 19.05 21.29 6.76
C ASP A 34 20.55 21.57 6.89
N GLY A 35 20.94 22.82 6.59
CA GLY A 35 22.34 23.15 6.34
C GLY A 35 23.20 22.63 7.49
N LEU A 36 24.34 22.00 7.19
CA LEU A 36 25.24 21.44 8.22
C LEU A 36 25.60 22.44 9.34
N ASP A 37 25.45 23.74 9.07
CA ASP A 37 25.62 24.83 10.04
C ASP A 37 24.49 24.88 11.11
N GLU A 38 23.26 24.49 10.80
CA GLU A 38 22.12 24.42 11.76
C GLU A 38 22.22 23.20 12.69
N VAL A 39 22.84 22.12 12.23
CA VAL A 39 23.06 20.89 13.02
C VAL A 39 23.97 21.13 14.23
N LEU A 40 24.85 22.14 14.17
CA LEU A 40 25.75 22.49 15.27
C LEU A 40 25.12 23.42 16.32
N ASP A 41 24.01 24.10 15.98
CA ASP A 41 23.29 25.02 16.87
C ASP A 41 22.02 24.40 17.49
N GLU A 42 21.50 23.28 16.95
CA GLU A 42 20.34 22.57 17.48
C GLU A 42 20.73 21.70 18.71
N GLY A 43 20.91 22.37 19.85
CA GLY A 43 21.03 21.68 21.12
C GLY A 43 19.68 21.08 21.53
N TRP A 44 19.56 19.75 21.51
CA TRP A 44 18.39 19.07 22.11
C TRP A 44 18.26 19.49 23.58
N SER A 45 17.23 20.28 23.89
CA SER A 45 16.88 20.68 25.25
C SER A 45 15.85 19.68 25.79
N PRO A 46 16.23 18.79 26.73
CA PRO A 46 15.28 17.86 27.32
C PRO A 46 14.15 18.62 28.02
N PRO A 47 12.94 18.04 28.10
CA PRO A 47 11.83 18.69 28.79
C PRO A 47 12.22 19.02 30.24
N GLU A 48 11.95 20.26 30.66
CA GLU A 48 12.28 20.74 32.02
C GLU A 48 11.51 20.03 33.14
N LYS A 49 10.58 19.12 32.78
CA LYS A 49 9.72 18.38 33.69
C LYS A 49 9.63 16.91 33.28
N PRO A 50 9.58 16.00 34.26
CA PRO A 50 9.39 14.59 33.97
C PRO A 50 8.07 14.34 33.26
N LEU A 51 8.12 13.64 32.11
CA LEU A 51 6.96 13.23 31.34
C LEU A 51 6.36 11.94 31.92
N ALA A 52 5.03 11.86 31.95
CA ALA A 52 4.28 10.66 32.32
C ALA A 52 4.58 10.03 33.70
N VAL A 53 5.33 10.70 34.58
CA VAL A 53 5.64 10.20 35.94
C VAL A 53 4.38 10.02 36.80
N THR A 54 3.30 10.73 36.47
CA THR A 54 2.00 10.63 37.15
C THR A 54 0.98 9.79 36.39
N HIS A 55 1.39 9.16 35.28
CA HIS A 55 0.51 8.29 34.52
C HIS A 55 0.20 7.00 35.29
N HIS A 56 -0.97 6.44 35.03
CA HIS A 56 -1.29 5.11 35.53
C HIS A 56 -0.37 4.06 34.89
N GLY A 57 0.02 3.03 35.65
CA GLY A 57 0.94 1.98 35.17
C GLY A 57 2.42 2.22 35.50
N THR A 58 2.73 3.27 36.27
CA THR A 58 4.09 3.53 36.76
C THR A 58 4.46 2.64 37.94
N THR A 59 3.48 2.08 38.66
CA THR A 59 3.71 1.13 39.77
C THR A 59 3.41 -0.32 39.40
N ALA A 60 4.10 -1.27 40.05
CA ALA A 60 3.89 -2.72 39.84
C ALA A 60 2.47 -3.22 40.20
N ARG A 61 1.72 -2.46 41.01
CA ARG A 61 0.31 -2.74 41.29
C ARG A 61 -0.55 -2.35 40.09
N GLU A 62 -0.39 -1.13 39.60
CA GLU A 62 -1.18 -0.59 38.47
C GLU A 62 -0.94 -1.37 37.19
N GLN A 63 0.27 -1.86 36.92
CA GLN A 63 0.52 -2.74 35.78
C GLN A 63 -0.22 -4.06 35.85
N ARG A 64 -0.45 -4.59 37.07
CA ARG A 64 -1.22 -5.83 37.28
C ARG A 64 -2.72 -5.59 37.13
N GLU A 65 -3.20 -4.48 37.67
CA GLU A 65 -4.61 -4.09 37.64
C GLU A 65 -5.03 -3.58 36.24
N ARG A 66 -4.08 -2.98 35.51
CA ARG A 66 -4.27 -2.26 34.23
C ARG A 66 -5.24 -1.08 34.36
N GLU A 67 -5.33 -0.29 33.31
CA GLU A 67 -6.31 0.78 33.22
C GLU A 67 -7.69 0.24 32.90
N THR A 68 -8.70 0.89 33.48
CA THR A 68 -10.10 0.70 33.11
C THR A 68 -10.40 1.37 31.77
N LEU A 69 -11.49 0.97 31.11
CA LEU A 69 -11.94 1.61 29.88
C LEU A 69 -12.23 3.11 30.10
N ASP A 70 -12.87 3.46 31.21
CA ASP A 70 -13.21 4.85 31.54
C ASP A 70 -11.97 5.74 31.71
N GLN A 71 -10.90 5.20 32.30
CA GLN A 71 -9.62 5.91 32.41
C GLN A 71 -9.01 6.19 31.03
N ARG A 72 -8.98 5.19 30.15
CA ARG A 72 -8.47 5.35 28.79
C ARG A 72 -9.30 6.33 27.96
N LEU A 73 -10.62 6.34 28.14
CA LEU A 73 -11.51 7.30 27.48
C LEU A 73 -11.32 8.72 28.02
N ALA A 74 -10.98 8.88 29.31
CA ALA A 74 -10.71 10.20 29.88
C ALA A 74 -9.39 10.83 29.38
N GLU A 75 -8.46 10.01 28.90
CA GLU A 75 -7.19 10.44 28.28
C GLU A 75 -7.33 10.74 26.79
N GLU A 76 -8.42 10.33 26.15
CA GLU A 76 -8.67 10.55 24.73
C GLU A 76 -8.82 12.05 24.43
N VAL A 77 -8.08 12.52 23.42
CA VAL A 77 -8.24 13.87 22.86
C VAL A 77 -9.05 13.73 21.58
N PRO A 78 -10.16 14.48 21.40
CA PRO A 78 -10.91 14.46 20.16
C PRO A 78 -10.04 14.81 18.97
N GLU A 79 -10.19 14.07 17.88
CA GLU A 79 -9.53 14.40 16.61
C GLU A 79 -9.89 15.83 16.18
N PRO A 80 -8.92 16.59 15.61
CA PRO A 80 -9.24 17.88 15.03
C PRO A 80 -10.23 17.68 13.86
N ALA A 81 -11.03 18.72 13.61
CA ALA A 81 -11.92 18.70 12.45
C ALA A 81 -11.08 18.51 11.17
N VAL A 82 -11.45 17.53 10.35
CA VAL A 82 -10.87 17.38 9.01
C VAL A 82 -11.23 18.64 8.22
N PRO A 83 -10.26 19.31 7.57
CA PRO A 83 -10.55 20.41 6.66
C PRO A 83 -11.53 19.96 5.58
N ASP A 84 -12.25 20.91 4.99
CA ASP A 84 -13.08 20.62 3.82
C ASP A 84 -12.18 20.01 2.71
N GLY A 85 -12.44 18.75 2.35
CA GLY A 85 -11.75 18.04 1.28
C GLY A 85 -12.17 18.53 -0.10
N ASP A 86 -11.61 17.93 -1.14
CA ASP A 86 -12.05 18.14 -2.53
C ASP A 86 -13.41 17.46 -2.83
N GLY A 87 -13.99 16.79 -1.84
CA GLY A 87 -15.25 16.07 -1.93
C GLY A 87 -15.14 14.74 -2.65
N ILE A 88 -13.93 14.30 -3.01
CA ILE A 88 -13.64 13.02 -3.65
C ILE A 88 -13.36 11.99 -2.55
N GLY A 89 -13.93 10.80 -2.66
CA GLY A 89 -13.74 9.70 -1.70
C GLY A 89 -14.47 9.81 -0.36
N ASP A 90 -15.00 10.99 -0.01
CA ASP A 90 -15.73 11.21 1.26
C ASP A 90 -17.19 10.73 1.25
N ALA A 91 -17.74 10.41 0.08
CA ALA A 91 -19.11 9.91 -0.07
C ALA A 91 -19.14 8.37 -0.04
N PRO A 92 -20.11 7.73 0.64
CA PRO A 92 -20.11 6.29 0.92
C PRO A 92 -20.36 5.36 -0.30
N ARG A 93 -20.24 5.86 -1.54
CA ARG A 93 -20.26 5.08 -2.79
C ARG A 93 -20.05 5.91 -4.07
N ASP A 94 -20.41 7.19 -4.06
CA ASP A 94 -20.49 8.02 -5.27
C ASP A 94 -19.39 9.11 -5.34
N GLY A 95 -18.40 9.04 -4.46
CA GLY A 95 -17.39 10.09 -4.30
C GLY A 95 -16.12 9.87 -5.11
N GLU A 96 -15.87 8.64 -5.58
CA GLU A 96 -14.67 8.33 -6.37
C GLU A 96 -15.03 8.40 -7.86
N PRO A 97 -14.30 9.17 -8.68
CA PRO A 97 -14.41 9.06 -10.13
C PRO A 97 -13.97 7.66 -10.55
N ILE A 98 -14.91 6.85 -11.04
CA ILE A 98 -14.63 5.54 -11.61
C ILE A 98 -14.11 5.74 -13.03
N ASP A 99 -12.97 5.15 -13.33
CA ASP A 99 -12.40 5.16 -14.68
C ASP A 99 -13.32 4.40 -15.65
N GLU A 100 -13.51 4.90 -16.86
CA GLU A 100 -14.42 4.27 -17.85
C GLU A 100 -13.90 2.87 -18.25
N GLU A 101 -12.58 2.68 -18.17
CA GLU A 101 -11.88 1.41 -18.37
C GLU A 101 -11.96 0.44 -17.17
N ALA A 102 -12.60 0.82 -16.06
CA ALA A 102 -12.78 -0.09 -14.92
C ALA A 102 -13.85 -1.17 -15.19
N GLY A 103 -14.90 -0.84 -15.95
CA GLY A 103 -16.01 -1.73 -16.29
C GLY A 103 -16.90 -2.14 -15.10
N ASP A 104 -18.23 -2.02 -15.26
CA ASP A 104 -19.19 -2.36 -14.19
C ASP A 104 -19.53 -3.86 -14.12
N GLU A 105 -19.38 -4.57 -15.25
CA GLU A 105 -19.72 -5.97 -15.35
C GLU A 105 -18.48 -6.85 -15.23
N ARG A 106 -18.49 -7.75 -14.26
CA ARG A 106 -17.41 -8.74 -14.08
C ARG A 106 -17.34 -9.69 -15.28
N ALA A 107 -16.14 -9.95 -15.78
CA ALA A 107 -15.89 -11.00 -16.76
C ALA A 107 -16.11 -12.41 -16.17
N GLY A 108 -16.58 -13.33 -17.01
CA GLY A 108 -16.70 -14.74 -16.68
C GLY A 108 -15.39 -15.52 -16.88
N ARG A 109 -15.50 -16.85 -17.00
CA ARG A 109 -14.34 -17.73 -17.23
C ARG A 109 -13.82 -17.55 -18.65
N LEU A 110 -12.53 -17.28 -18.81
CA LEU A 110 -11.89 -17.14 -20.11
C LEU A 110 -11.34 -18.48 -20.62
N THR A 111 -11.60 -18.82 -21.88
CA THR A 111 -11.04 -20.00 -22.55
C THR A 111 -10.37 -19.59 -23.85
N GLY A 112 -9.17 -20.09 -24.11
CA GLY A 112 -8.43 -19.78 -25.33
C GLY A 112 -9.22 -20.14 -26.60
N THR A 113 -9.12 -19.31 -27.63
CA THR A 113 -9.87 -19.45 -28.90
C THR A 113 -9.11 -20.25 -29.96
N TRP A 114 -8.25 -21.18 -29.56
CA TRP A 114 -7.38 -21.95 -30.46
C TRP A 114 -8.16 -22.80 -31.48
N ASP A 115 -9.42 -23.10 -31.17
CA ASP A 115 -10.38 -23.80 -32.02
C ASP A 115 -11.03 -22.89 -33.08
N LEU A 116 -11.03 -21.57 -32.86
CA LEU A 116 -11.67 -20.57 -33.74
C LEU A 116 -10.65 -19.73 -34.53
N MET A 117 -9.46 -19.51 -33.98
CA MET A 117 -8.39 -18.73 -34.59
C MET A 117 -7.02 -19.26 -34.11
N PRO A 118 -6.08 -19.59 -35.01
CA PRO A 118 -4.73 -19.92 -34.59
C PRO A 118 -4.07 -18.69 -33.94
N PRO A 119 -3.40 -18.85 -32.78
CA PRO A 119 -2.75 -17.73 -32.11
C PRO A 119 -1.66 -17.13 -33.00
N ARG A 120 -1.58 -15.80 -33.03
CA ARG A 120 -0.45 -15.09 -33.65
C ARG A 120 0.69 -15.06 -32.64
N VAL A 121 1.93 -14.99 -33.11
CA VAL A 121 3.12 -15.03 -32.24
C VAL A 121 3.11 -13.92 -31.18
N ASN A 122 2.40 -12.81 -31.43
CA ASN A 122 2.40 -11.63 -30.57
C ASN A 122 1.09 -11.43 -29.78
N ASP A 123 0.02 -12.18 -30.06
CA ASP A 123 -1.31 -11.94 -29.48
C ASP A 123 -1.92 -13.23 -28.91
N ILE A 124 -2.50 -13.15 -27.71
CA ILE A 124 -3.25 -14.23 -27.08
C ILE A 124 -4.71 -13.80 -26.97
N TYR A 125 -5.60 -14.60 -27.55
CA TYR A 125 -7.04 -14.36 -27.52
C TYR A 125 -7.74 -15.41 -26.65
N ALA A 126 -8.74 -14.95 -25.89
CA ALA A 126 -9.61 -15.79 -25.10
C ALA A 126 -11.06 -15.32 -25.26
N ARG A 127 -12.01 -16.25 -25.13
CA ARG A 127 -13.44 -15.96 -25.10
C ARG A 127 -13.97 -16.16 -23.69
N ASP A 128 -14.87 -15.28 -23.28
CA ASP A 128 -15.67 -15.47 -22.09
C ASP A 128 -16.74 -16.55 -22.34
N VAL A 129 -16.79 -17.58 -21.48
CA VAL A 129 -17.79 -18.66 -21.51
C VAL A 129 -18.75 -18.60 -20.31
N GLY A 130 -18.81 -17.47 -19.61
CA GLY A 130 -19.73 -17.16 -18.53
C GLY A 130 -19.19 -17.42 -17.13
N VAL A 131 -19.95 -16.96 -16.14
CA VAL A 131 -19.60 -17.05 -14.70
C VAL A 131 -19.74 -18.49 -14.21
N ASN A 132 -18.67 -19.05 -13.66
CA ASN A 132 -18.68 -20.41 -13.10
C ASN A 132 -19.15 -20.42 -11.63
N GLY A 133 -20.42 -20.06 -11.37
CA GLY A 133 -21.15 -20.35 -10.13
C GLY A 133 -20.49 -20.04 -8.78
N GLY A 134 -19.45 -19.19 -8.72
CA GLY A 134 -18.68 -18.88 -7.50
C GLY A 134 -17.36 -19.66 -7.32
N ALA A 135 -16.98 -20.54 -8.25
CA ALA A 135 -15.71 -21.27 -8.23
C ALA A 135 -14.58 -20.57 -9.03
N ALA A 136 -14.72 -19.27 -9.26
CA ALA A 136 -13.71 -18.51 -9.98
C ALA A 136 -12.51 -18.20 -9.08
N SER A 137 -11.32 -18.11 -9.68
CA SER A 137 -10.14 -17.67 -8.94
C SER A 137 -10.28 -16.19 -8.52
N ALA A 138 -9.43 -15.74 -7.59
CA ALA A 138 -9.38 -14.32 -7.22
C ALA A 138 -9.04 -13.43 -8.42
N GLU A 139 -8.16 -13.89 -9.30
CA GLU A 139 -7.77 -13.19 -10.53
C GLU A 139 -8.95 -13.08 -11.50
N GLU A 140 -9.69 -14.16 -11.73
CA GLU A 140 -10.93 -14.14 -12.53
C GLU A 140 -12.05 -13.30 -11.88
N ALA A 141 -11.97 -13.04 -10.57
CA ALA A 141 -12.92 -12.17 -9.87
C ALA A 141 -12.57 -10.68 -9.96
N ALA A 142 -11.33 -10.36 -10.28
CA ALA A 142 -10.87 -8.99 -10.46
C ALA A 142 -11.10 -8.44 -11.89
N MET A 143 -11.30 -9.32 -12.88
CA MET A 143 -11.48 -8.91 -14.29
C MET A 143 -12.90 -8.41 -14.57
N HIS A 144 -13.00 -7.26 -15.26
CA HIS A 144 -14.25 -6.62 -15.67
C HIS A 144 -14.25 -6.36 -17.18
N VAL A 145 -15.44 -6.21 -17.75
CA VAL A 145 -15.67 -5.94 -19.17
C VAL A 145 -15.85 -4.44 -19.36
N VAL A 146 -15.00 -3.86 -20.20
CA VAL A 146 -15.14 -2.49 -20.69
C VAL A 146 -15.96 -2.55 -22.00
N PRO A 147 -17.10 -1.85 -22.10
CA PRO A 147 -17.89 -1.83 -23.31
C PRO A 147 -17.10 -1.17 -24.46
N GLU A 148 -17.17 -1.74 -25.65
CA GLU A 148 -16.59 -1.09 -26.84
C GLU A 148 -17.33 0.23 -27.12
N GLU A 149 -16.58 1.30 -27.36
CA GLU A 149 -17.16 2.54 -27.87
C GLU A 149 -17.95 2.25 -29.16
N PRO A 150 -19.16 2.79 -29.31
CA PRO A 150 -19.92 2.59 -30.53
C PRO A 150 -19.14 3.16 -31.72
N VAL A 151 -18.76 2.29 -32.65
CA VAL A 151 -18.16 2.71 -33.92
C VAL A 151 -19.20 3.53 -34.68
N VAL A 152 -19.07 4.86 -34.65
CA VAL A 152 -19.88 5.76 -35.47
C VAL A 152 -19.40 5.60 -36.91
N PRO A 153 -20.23 5.09 -37.84
CA PRO A 153 -19.83 5.00 -39.24
C PRO A 153 -19.53 6.40 -39.77
N PRO A 154 -18.52 6.58 -40.63
CA PRO A 154 -18.22 7.88 -41.20
C PRO A 154 -19.46 8.39 -41.93
N GLU A 155 -19.81 9.67 -41.71
CA GLU A 155 -20.91 10.31 -42.44
C GLU A 155 -20.66 10.15 -43.94
N GLU A 156 -21.62 9.55 -44.65
CA GLU A 156 -21.58 9.51 -46.10
C GLU A 156 -21.60 10.96 -46.60
N PHE A 157 -20.45 11.43 -47.09
CA PHE A 157 -20.37 12.67 -47.83
C PHE A 157 -21.22 12.51 -49.10
N GLU A 158 -22.48 12.94 -49.05
CA GLU A 158 -23.28 13.16 -50.26
C GLU A 158 -22.62 14.29 -51.07
N GLY A 159 -22.04 13.92 -52.22
CA GLY A 159 -21.49 14.83 -53.22
C GLY A 159 -22.52 15.22 -54.28
#